data_AF-A0A963BBM2-F1
#
_entry.id   AF-A0A963BBM2-F1
#
_cell.length_a   1.000
_cell.length_b   1.000
_cell.length_c   1.000
_cell.angle_alpha   90.00
_cell.angle_beta   90.00
_cell.angle_gamma   90.00
#
_symmetry.space_group_name_H-M   'P 1'
#
loop_
_entity.id
_entity.type
_entity.pdbx_description
1 polymer ?
#
loop_
_entity_poly.entity_id
_entity_poly.type
_entity_poly.pdbx_seq_one_letter_code
_entity_poly.pdbx_strand_id
1 'polypeptide(L)'
;MSFINGILTGLLDALLYPLRELHPLVGLTLMSMLTSAVVLLAYKYASNQPAVARAKQKIHAYLFEIRLFADDPRTILYAQLGILRHSIAYLKLSLLPMAWLAAPLLLLTAQMQSYYGYRAPQPGQTFFVQAQITEAAASVLSGRRPSASLQSNDPGLQVQTPAVWIPTQRRLAWRIALHSPGEYRLALSYE
;
A
#
# COMPACT_ATOMS: atom_id res chain seq x y z
N MET A 1 -6.98 14.15 -5.04
CA MET A 1 -6.58 12.93 -4.31
C MET A 1 -7.69 12.30 -3.45
N SER A 2 -8.94 12.82 -3.42
CA SER A 2 -10.00 12.28 -2.54
C SER A 2 -10.97 11.31 -3.24
N PHE A 3 -11.35 11.55 -4.50
CA PHE A 3 -12.42 10.79 -5.17
C PHE A 3 -12.07 9.33 -5.47
N ILE A 4 -10.91 9.08 -6.10
CA ILE A 4 -10.44 7.72 -6.40
C ILE A 4 -10.24 6.94 -5.09
N ASN A 5 -9.69 7.60 -4.07
CA ASN A 5 -9.47 7.00 -2.77
C ASN A 5 -10.80 6.59 -2.13
N GLY A 6 -11.79 7.49 -2.12
CA GLY A 6 -13.13 7.22 -1.58
C GLY A 6 -13.87 6.08 -2.29
N ILE A 7 -13.79 6.00 -3.63
CA ILE A 7 -14.38 4.87 -4.36
C ILE A 7 -13.70 3.56 -3.97
N LEU A 8 -12.37 3.55 -3.93
CA LEU A 8 -11.61 2.33 -3.65
C LEU A 8 -11.84 1.86 -2.20
N THR A 9 -11.85 2.78 -1.24
CA THR A 9 -12.16 2.49 0.15
C THR A 9 -13.60 2.00 0.30
N GLY A 10 -14.58 2.64 -0.34
CA GLY A 10 -15.97 2.19 -0.28
C GLY A 10 -16.20 0.80 -0.88
N LEU A 11 -15.51 0.48 -1.98
CA LEU A 11 -15.58 -0.84 -2.61
C LEU A 11 -14.90 -1.92 -1.75
N LEU A 12 -13.74 -1.61 -1.17
CA LEU A 12 -13.04 -2.48 -0.23
C LEU A 12 -13.87 -2.71 1.03
N ASP A 13 -14.46 -1.66 1.60
CA ASP A 13 -15.35 -1.76 2.75
C ASP A 13 -16.55 -2.65 2.41
N ALA A 14 -17.23 -2.44 1.29
CA ALA A 14 -18.36 -3.27 0.89
C ALA A 14 -17.97 -4.75 0.71
N LEU A 15 -16.79 -5.02 0.13
CA LEU A 15 -16.29 -6.36 -0.10
C LEU A 15 -15.84 -7.05 1.19
N LEU A 16 -15.20 -6.31 2.11
CA LEU A 16 -14.63 -6.82 3.35
C LEU A 16 -15.58 -6.77 4.53
N TYR A 17 -16.69 -6.03 4.44
CA TYR A 17 -17.72 -5.91 5.47
C TYR A 17 -18.23 -7.27 5.96
N PRO A 18 -18.64 -8.23 5.09
CA PRO A 18 -19.07 -9.55 5.55
C PRO A 18 -17.91 -10.41 6.09
N LEU A 19 -16.66 -10.05 5.81
CA LEU A 19 -15.46 -10.76 6.28
C LEU A 19 -14.87 -10.16 7.56
N ARG A 20 -15.48 -9.12 8.13
CA ARG A 20 -14.91 -8.38 9.27
C ARG A 20 -14.86 -9.19 10.56
N GLU A 21 -15.80 -10.11 10.74
CA GLU A 21 -15.83 -11.02 11.91
C GLU A 21 -14.94 -12.26 11.73
N LEU A 22 -14.48 -12.52 10.50
CA LEU A 22 -13.63 -13.66 10.19
C LEU A 22 -12.15 -13.34 10.45
N HIS A 23 -11.33 -14.38 10.57
CA HIS A 23 -9.90 -14.21 10.76
C HIS A 23 -9.30 -13.40 9.58
N PRO A 24 -8.40 -12.41 9.83
CA PRO A 24 -7.87 -11.52 8.79
C PRO A 24 -7.27 -12.22 7.57
N LEU A 25 -6.77 -13.45 7.74
CA LEU A 25 -6.25 -14.29 6.66
C LEU A 25 -7.28 -14.58 5.55
N VAL A 26 -8.57 -14.68 5.89
CA VAL A 26 -9.62 -14.96 4.89
C VAL A 26 -9.80 -13.77 3.95
N GLY A 27 -9.85 -12.54 4.50
CA GLY A 27 -9.89 -11.33 3.69
C GLY A 27 -8.63 -11.16 2.84
N LEU A 28 -7.45 -11.38 3.42
CA LEU A 28 -6.16 -11.30 2.71
C LEU A 28 -6.05 -12.32 1.57
N THR A 29 -6.51 -13.56 1.76
CA THR A 29 -6.47 -14.59 0.71
C THR A 29 -7.43 -14.29 -0.43
N LEU A 30 -8.67 -13.87 -0.13
CA LEU A 30 -9.64 -13.42 -1.12
C LEU A 30 -9.09 -12.26 -1.95
N MET A 31 -8.53 -11.23 -1.28
CA MET A 31 -7.94 -10.07 -1.94
C MET A 31 -6.72 -10.46 -2.79
N SER A 32 -5.88 -11.38 -2.31
CA SER A 32 -4.72 -11.87 -3.07
C SER A 32 -5.16 -12.61 -4.35
N MET A 33 -6.21 -13.42 -4.26
CA MET A 33 -6.78 -14.13 -5.41
C MET A 33 -7.37 -13.15 -6.44
N LEU A 34 -8.15 -12.17 -5.97
CA LEU A 34 -8.75 -11.14 -6.84
C LEU A 34 -7.67 -10.31 -7.53
N THR A 35 -6.65 -9.89 -6.78
CA THR A 35 -5.51 -9.12 -7.30
C THR A 35 -4.74 -9.91 -8.35
N SER A 36 -4.47 -11.19 -8.08
CA SER A 36 -3.79 -12.07 -9.04
C SER A 36 -4.58 -12.17 -10.35
N ALA A 37 -5.90 -12.37 -10.28
CA ALA A 37 -6.76 -12.42 -11.46
C ALA A 37 -6.71 -11.10 -12.25
N VAL A 38 -6.83 -9.95 -11.58
CA VAL A 38 -6.76 -8.63 -12.21
C VAL A 38 -5.40 -8.40 -12.87
N VAL A 39 -4.30 -8.72 -12.19
CA VAL A 39 -2.94 -8.58 -12.72
C VAL A 39 -2.73 -9.46 -13.95
N LEU A 40 -3.19 -10.71 -13.92
CA LEU A 40 -3.09 -11.62 -15.07
C LEU A 40 -3.89 -11.10 -16.28
N LEU A 41 -5.10 -10.61 -16.05
CA LEU A 41 -5.92 -10.02 -17.11
C LEU A 41 -5.27 -8.76 -17.68
N ALA A 42 -4.84 -7.83 -16.83
CA ALA A 42 -4.18 -6.60 -17.27
C ALA A 42 -2.85 -6.90 -17.99
N TYR A 43 -2.07 -7.90 -17.55
CA TYR A 43 -0.87 -8.35 -18.27
C TYR A 43 -1.20 -8.89 -19.66
N LYS A 44 -2.28 -9.66 -19.80
CA LYS A 44 -2.76 -10.18 -21.09
C LYS A 44 -3.07 -9.05 -22.08
N TYR A 45 -3.66 -7.94 -21.62
CA TYR A 45 -3.99 -6.80 -22.47
C TYR A 45 -2.80 -5.87 -22.74
N ALA A 46 -1.90 -5.71 -21.77
CA ALA A 46 -0.75 -4.82 -21.89
C ALA A 46 0.38 -5.42 -22.74
N SER A 47 0.50 -6.75 -22.80
CA SER A 47 1.59 -7.43 -23.50
C SER A 47 1.33 -7.60 -25.00
N ASN A 48 2.22 -7.04 -25.83
CA ASN A 48 2.20 -7.23 -27.28
C ASN A 48 2.89 -8.56 -27.67
N GLN A 49 2.15 -9.66 -27.50
CA GLN A 49 2.60 -11.03 -27.79
C GLN A 49 3.24 -11.19 -29.21
N PRO A 50 2.69 -10.60 -30.29
CA PRO A 50 3.32 -10.67 -31.61
C PRO A 50 4.72 -10.04 -31.68
N ALA A 51 4.92 -8.88 -31.04
CA ALA A 51 6.21 -8.22 -31.03
C ALA A 51 7.24 -8.98 -30.19
N VAL A 52 6.82 -9.64 -29.10
CA VAL A 52 7.66 -10.56 -28.32
C VAL A 52 8.13 -11.74 -29.20
N ALA A 53 7.20 -12.37 -29.92
CA ALA A 53 7.51 -13.51 -30.77
C ALA A 53 8.51 -13.15 -31.88
N ARG A 54 8.33 -11.99 -32.52
CA ARG A 54 9.25 -11.46 -33.54
C ARG A 54 10.65 -11.19 -32.99
N ALA A 55 10.75 -10.61 -31.79
CA ALA A 55 12.04 -10.37 -31.14
C ALA A 55 12.78 -11.70 -30.88
N LYS A 56 12.06 -12.71 -30.38
CA LYS A 56 12.62 -14.05 -30.12
C LYS A 56 13.07 -14.75 -31.40
N GLN A 57 12.29 -14.67 -32.47
CA GLN A 57 12.66 -15.21 -33.79
C GLN A 57 13.94 -14.57 -34.32
N LYS A 58 14.10 -13.24 -34.21
CA LYS A 58 15.31 -12.55 -34.64
C LYS A 58 16.53 -12.94 -33.81
N ILE A 59 16.38 -13.12 -32.49
CA ILE A 59 17.45 -13.64 -31.63
C ILE A 59 17.90 -15.02 -32.10
N HIS A 60 16.96 -15.93 -32.40
CA HIS A 60 17.29 -17.25 -32.95
C HIS A 60 17.99 -17.17 -34.32
N ALA A 61 17.56 -16.26 -35.19
CA ALA A 61 18.19 -16.07 -36.51
C ALA A 61 19.67 -15.68 -36.38
N TYR A 62 19.99 -14.71 -35.50
CA TYR A 62 21.39 -14.33 -35.23
C TYR A 62 22.18 -15.46 -34.55
N LEU A 63 21.53 -16.31 -33.75
CA LEU A 63 22.19 -17.48 -33.17
C LEU A 63 22.60 -18.50 -34.25
N PHE A 64 21.75 -18.71 -35.26
CA PHE A 64 22.08 -19.53 -36.42
C PHE A 64 23.16 -18.88 -37.30
N GLU A 65 23.17 -17.56 -37.43
CA GLU A 65 24.20 -16.81 -38.16
C GLU A 65 25.58 -17.02 -37.53
N ILE A 66 25.69 -16.94 -36.20
CA ILE A 66 26.95 -17.26 -35.48
C ILE A 66 27.41 -18.68 -35.78
N ARG A 67 26.48 -19.64 -35.83
CA ARG A 67 26.81 -21.04 -36.09
C ARG A 67 27.20 -21.29 -37.55
N LEU A 68 26.64 -20.55 -38.50
CA LEU A 68 26.91 -20.67 -39.93
C LEU A 68 28.25 -19.99 -40.30
N PHE A 69 28.58 -18.87 -39.67
CA PHE A 69 29.79 -18.08 -39.94
C PHE A 69 30.78 -18.15 -38.77
N ALA A 70 31.00 -19.35 -38.23
CA ALA A 70 31.84 -19.57 -37.06
C ALA A 70 33.31 -19.14 -37.26
N ASP A 71 33.78 -19.08 -38.51
CA ASP A 71 35.17 -18.75 -38.84
C ASP A 71 35.40 -17.26 -39.15
N ASP A 72 34.34 -16.44 -39.21
CA ASP A 72 34.44 -14.99 -39.44
C ASP A 72 34.13 -14.19 -38.16
N PRO A 73 35.16 -13.71 -37.43
CA PRO A 73 34.98 -13.00 -36.17
C PRO A 73 34.22 -11.67 -36.33
N ARG A 74 34.24 -11.04 -37.51
CA ARG A 74 33.48 -9.80 -37.75
C ARG A 74 31.99 -10.12 -37.80
N THR A 75 31.61 -11.16 -38.54
CA THR A 75 30.21 -11.60 -38.65
C THR A 75 29.65 -12.06 -37.31
N ILE A 76 30.45 -12.76 -36.49
CA ILE A 76 30.06 -13.15 -35.12
C ILE A 76 29.76 -11.93 -34.26
N LEU A 77 30.63 -10.90 -34.30
CA LEU A 77 30.44 -9.68 -33.51
C LEU A 77 29.18 -8.91 -33.93
N TYR A 78 28.92 -8.81 -35.24
CA TYR A 78 27.69 -8.22 -35.77
C TYR A 78 26.45 -8.98 -35.30
N ALA A 79 26.48 -10.32 -35.34
CA ALA A 79 25.38 -11.15 -34.88
C ALA A 79 25.17 -11.02 -33.36
N GLN A 80 26.22 -10.91 -32.55
CA GLN A 80 26.12 -10.65 -31.11
C GLN A 80 25.49 -9.28 -30.79
N LEU A 81 25.88 -8.23 -31.51
CA LEU A 81 25.23 -6.91 -31.41
C LEU A 81 23.76 -6.97 -31.85
N GLY A 82 23.47 -7.77 -32.88
CA GLY A 82 22.12 -8.08 -33.34
C GLY A 82 21.27 -8.74 -32.25
N ILE A 83 21.78 -9.79 -31.60
CA ILE A 83 21.16 -10.45 -30.44
C ILE A 83 20.93 -9.44 -29.33
N LEU A 84 21.96 -8.68 -28.94
CA LEU A 84 21.86 -7.72 -27.84
C LEU A 84 20.77 -6.68 -28.10
N ARG A 85 20.72 -6.11 -29.31
CA ARG A 85 19.70 -5.11 -29.68
C ARG A 85 18.29 -5.68 -29.58
N HIS A 86 18.07 -6.91 -30.04
CA HIS A 86 16.75 -7.55 -30.00
C HIS A 86 16.39 -8.05 -28.60
N SER A 87 17.37 -8.43 -27.79
CA SER A 87 17.19 -8.72 -26.36
C SER A 87 16.79 -7.47 -25.59
N ILE A 88 17.40 -6.30 -25.86
CA ILE A 88 16.97 -5.03 -25.28
C ILE A 88 15.54 -4.67 -25.72
N ALA A 89 15.21 -4.87 -26.99
CA ALA A 89 13.85 -4.65 -27.49
C ALA A 89 12.83 -5.57 -26.79
N TYR A 90 13.15 -6.86 -26.65
CA TYR A 90 12.37 -7.82 -25.88
C TYR A 90 12.19 -7.39 -24.42
N LEU A 91 13.29 -7.00 -23.76
CA LEU A 91 13.27 -6.51 -22.38
C LEU A 91 12.33 -5.32 -22.24
N LYS A 92 12.47 -4.29 -23.09
CA LYS A 92 11.58 -3.12 -23.07
C LYS A 92 10.11 -3.50 -23.25
N LEU A 93 9.84 -4.46 -24.15
CA LEU A 93 8.48 -4.93 -24.41
C LEU A 93 7.87 -5.67 -23.21
N SER A 94 8.71 -6.34 -22.40
CA SER A 94 8.30 -7.01 -21.16
C SER A 94 8.24 -6.07 -19.94
N LEU A 95 9.14 -5.09 -19.88
CA LEU A 95 9.25 -4.14 -18.76
C LEU A 95 8.09 -3.15 -18.74
N LEU A 96 7.61 -2.73 -19.93
CA LEU A 96 6.56 -1.72 -20.04
C LEU A 96 5.22 -2.20 -19.42
N PRO A 97 4.72 -3.42 -19.72
CA PRO A 97 3.59 -4.01 -19.01
C PRO A 97 3.82 -4.14 -17.50
N MET A 98 5.02 -4.56 -17.07
CA MET A 98 5.33 -4.70 -15.65
C MET A 98 5.30 -3.36 -14.91
N ALA A 99 5.90 -2.31 -15.49
CA ALA A 99 5.87 -0.97 -14.92
C ALA A 99 4.45 -0.41 -14.85
N TRP A 100 3.65 -0.66 -15.88
CA TRP A 100 2.25 -0.25 -15.90
C TRP A 100 1.40 -0.97 -14.86
N LEU A 101 1.68 -2.26 -14.60
CA LEU A 101 1.05 -3.06 -13.54
C LEU A 101 1.57 -2.73 -12.14
N ALA A 102 2.81 -2.24 -12.02
CA ALA A 102 3.38 -1.85 -10.73
C ALA A 102 2.60 -0.68 -10.10
N ALA A 103 2.15 0.28 -10.91
CA ALA A 103 1.38 1.42 -10.42
C ALA A 103 0.08 1.04 -9.68
N PRO A 104 -0.87 0.25 -10.26
CA PRO A 104 -2.06 -0.18 -9.56
C PRO A 104 -1.74 -1.12 -8.40
N LEU A 105 -0.70 -1.95 -8.51
CA LEU A 105 -0.29 -2.84 -7.42
C LEU A 105 0.21 -2.04 -6.20
N LEU A 106 1.02 -1.01 -6.41
CA LEU A 106 1.49 -0.11 -5.35
C LEU A 106 0.34 0.68 -4.72
N LEU A 107 -0.63 1.10 -5.53
CA LEU A 107 -1.83 1.75 -5.00
C LEU A 107 -2.61 0.78 -4.11
N LEU A 108 -2.80 -0.47 -4.55
CA LEU A 108 -3.50 -1.48 -3.77
C LEU A 108 -2.76 -1.84 -2.49
N THR A 109 -1.43 -1.96 -2.50
CA THR A 109 -0.67 -2.26 -1.28
C THR A 109 -0.78 -1.13 -0.26
N ALA A 110 -0.79 0.13 -0.69
CA ALA A 110 -1.03 1.27 0.20
C ALA A 110 -2.42 1.21 0.87
N GLN A 111 -3.42 0.70 0.15
CA GLN A 111 -4.79 0.54 0.65
C GLN A 111 -4.90 -0.61 1.64
N MET A 112 -4.27 -1.75 1.31
CA MET A 112 -4.17 -2.89 2.21
C MET A 112 -3.40 -2.54 3.48
N GLN A 113 -2.35 -1.72 3.38
CA GLN A 113 -1.64 -1.20 4.54
C GLN A 113 -2.54 -0.31 5.41
N SER A 114 -3.41 0.48 4.82
CA SER A 114 -4.36 1.32 5.58
C SER A 114 -5.39 0.47 6.31
N TYR A 115 -5.84 -0.64 5.71
CA TYR A 115 -6.86 -1.52 6.28
C TYR A 115 -6.32 -2.52 7.31
N TYR A 116 -5.21 -3.19 6.99
CA TYR A 116 -4.64 -4.28 7.80
C TYR A 116 -3.34 -3.90 8.53
N GLY A 117 -2.74 -2.75 8.21
CA GLY A 117 -1.45 -2.34 8.80
C GLY A 117 -1.56 -1.86 10.23
N TYR A 118 -2.77 -1.54 10.71
CA TYR A 118 -3.03 -1.14 12.07
C TYR A 118 -3.85 -2.20 12.79
N ARG A 119 -3.29 -2.76 13.85
CA ARG A 119 -4.01 -3.70 14.71
C ARG A 119 -4.77 -2.94 15.79
N ALA A 120 -6.06 -3.20 15.93
CA ALA A 120 -6.83 -2.68 17.05
C ALA A 120 -6.26 -3.20 18.39
N PRO A 121 -6.20 -2.36 19.43
CA PRO A 121 -5.79 -2.80 20.76
C PRO A 121 -6.72 -3.92 21.25
N GLN A 122 -6.15 -4.93 21.90
CA GLN A 122 -6.94 -6.05 22.45
C GLN A 122 -7.62 -5.63 23.77
N PRO A 123 -8.78 -6.22 24.12
CA PRO A 123 -9.37 -6.04 25.44
C PRO A 123 -8.34 -6.39 26.53
N GLY A 124 -8.19 -5.51 27.53
CA GLY A 124 -7.18 -5.60 28.59
C GLY A 124 -5.86 -4.86 28.28
N GLN A 125 -5.65 -4.37 27.06
CA GLN A 125 -4.48 -3.55 26.74
C GLN A 125 -4.73 -2.05 27.00
N THR A 126 -3.68 -1.38 27.45
CA THR A 126 -3.65 0.08 27.57
C THR A 126 -2.97 0.69 26.36
N PHE A 127 -3.56 1.73 25.78
CA PHE A 127 -2.98 2.50 24.68
C PHE A 127 -3.02 4.00 24.98
N PHE A 128 -2.18 4.75 24.28
CA PHE A 128 -2.11 6.20 24.42
C PHE A 128 -2.84 6.87 23.27
N VAL A 129 -3.72 7.81 23.61
CA VAL A 129 -4.29 8.76 22.65
C VAL A 129 -3.54 10.07 22.81
N GLN A 130 -3.03 10.60 21.70
CA GLN A 130 -2.27 11.84 21.67
C GLN A 130 -2.99 12.85 20.78
N ALA A 131 -3.33 14.02 21.34
CA ALA A 131 -3.73 15.18 20.55
C ALA A 131 -2.51 16.08 20.35
N GLN A 132 -2.17 16.33 19.09
CA GLN A 132 -1.07 17.22 18.73
C GLN A 132 -1.63 18.59 18.34
N ILE A 133 -1.14 19.63 19.01
CA ILE A 133 -1.59 21.00 18.79
C ILE A 133 -0.78 21.61 17.66
N THR A 134 -1.48 22.27 16.73
CA THR A 134 -0.86 22.97 15.60
C THR A 134 -0.05 24.18 16.07
N GLU A 135 0.92 24.57 15.26
CA GLU A 135 1.82 25.69 15.59
C GLU A 135 1.09 27.01 15.84
N ALA A 136 0.07 27.29 15.02
CA ALA A 136 -0.76 28.48 15.14
C ALA A 136 -1.57 28.53 16.45
N ALA A 137 -2.01 27.38 16.97
CA ALA A 137 -2.70 27.33 18.26
C ALA A 137 -1.71 27.39 19.43
N ALA A 138 -0.52 26.81 19.27
CA ALA A 138 0.52 26.82 20.30
C ALA A 138 1.10 28.23 20.55
N SER A 139 1.21 29.07 19.52
CA SER A 139 1.66 30.46 19.66
C SER A 139 0.67 31.31 20.47
N VAL A 140 -0.63 31.10 20.29
CA VAL A 140 -1.69 31.75 21.08
C VAL A 140 -1.65 31.30 22.54
N LEU A 141 -1.38 30.02 22.79
CA LEU A 141 -1.32 29.45 24.14
C LEU A 141 -0.08 29.89 24.94
N SER A 142 0.97 30.39 24.29
CA SER A 142 2.19 30.90 24.96
C SER A 142 2.76 29.95 26.02
N GLY A 143 2.69 28.64 25.79
CA GLY A 143 3.15 27.61 26.73
C GLY A 143 2.17 27.22 27.85
N ARG A 144 0.97 27.82 27.93
CA ARG A 144 -0.08 27.40 28.86
C ARG A 144 -0.66 26.03 28.48
N ARG A 145 -1.08 25.30 29.51
CA ARG A 145 -1.77 24.01 29.37
C ARG A 145 -3.15 24.26 28.73
N PRO A 146 -3.47 23.61 27.60
CA PRO A 146 -4.81 23.66 27.02
C PRO A 146 -5.82 22.87 27.88
N SER A 147 -7.01 23.43 28.06
CA SER A 147 -8.14 22.82 28.75
C SER A 147 -8.83 21.81 27.82
N ALA A 148 -8.21 20.64 27.64
CA ALA A 148 -8.81 19.56 26.85
C ALA A 148 -9.10 18.35 27.73
N SER A 149 -10.34 17.89 27.71
CA SER A 149 -10.78 16.67 28.37
C SER A 149 -11.28 15.68 27.33
N LEU A 150 -10.97 14.41 27.55
CA LEU A 150 -11.36 13.34 26.64
C LEU A 150 -12.49 12.58 27.33
N GLN A 151 -13.69 12.70 26.76
CA GLN A 151 -14.87 12.04 27.29
C GLN A 151 -15.10 10.74 26.51
N SER A 152 -15.28 9.65 27.24
CA SER A 152 -15.83 8.42 26.69
C SER A 152 -17.16 8.17 27.40
N ASN A 153 -18.23 8.08 26.61
CA ASN A 153 -19.56 7.77 27.12
C ASN A 153 -19.82 6.26 27.18
N ASP A 154 -18.85 5.43 26.82
CA ASP A 154 -19.03 3.98 26.63
C ASP A 154 -18.39 3.16 27.76
N PRO A 155 -19.08 2.14 28.32
CA PRO A 155 -18.57 1.33 29.43
C PRO A 155 -17.37 0.45 29.07
N GLY A 156 -17.11 0.24 27.78
CA GLY A 156 -16.01 -0.59 27.27
C GLY A 156 -14.66 0.13 27.18
N LEU A 157 -14.62 1.45 27.41
CA LEU A 157 -13.45 2.27 27.18
C LEU A 157 -13.23 3.24 28.34
N GLN A 158 -12.22 2.95 29.17
CA GLN A 158 -11.96 3.73 30.39
C GLN A 158 -10.74 4.62 30.20
N VAL A 159 -10.92 5.93 30.38
CA VAL A 159 -9.81 6.89 30.47
C VAL A 159 -9.18 6.75 31.85
N GLN A 160 -8.00 6.14 31.92
CA GLN A 160 -7.32 5.85 33.19
C GLN A 160 -6.59 7.07 33.77
N THR A 161 -6.20 8.04 32.94
CA THR A 161 -5.34 9.15 33.38
C THR A 161 -5.84 10.48 32.84
N PRO A 162 -5.86 11.56 33.65
CA PRO A 162 -6.16 12.91 33.17
C PRO A 162 -5.10 13.36 32.16
N ALA A 163 -5.45 14.34 31.32
CA ALA A 163 -4.62 14.82 30.21
C ALA A 163 -3.21 15.21 30.67
N VAL A 164 -2.17 14.51 30.18
CA VAL A 164 -0.78 14.87 30.46
C VAL A 164 -0.29 15.83 29.37
N TRP A 165 0.08 17.05 29.76
CA TRP A 165 0.60 18.08 28.85
C TRP A 165 2.12 17.99 28.74
N ILE A 166 2.63 17.89 27.50
CA ILE A 166 4.07 17.87 27.18
C ILE A 166 4.38 19.14 26.37
N PRO A 167 4.86 20.22 27.03
CA PRO A 167 5.04 21.53 26.38
C PRO A 167 6.03 21.51 25.22
N THR A 168 7.13 20.77 25.37
CA THR A 168 8.19 20.66 24.36
C THR A 168 7.73 19.98 23.06
N GLN A 169 6.73 19.10 23.15
CA GLN A 169 6.17 18.38 22.00
C GLN A 169 4.84 18.95 21.50
N ARG A 170 4.27 19.94 22.21
CA ARG A 170 2.92 20.47 21.94
C ARG A 170 1.85 19.37 21.91
N ARG A 171 1.96 18.41 22.83
CA ARG A 171 1.10 17.20 22.87
C ARG A 171 0.37 17.05 24.19
N LEU A 172 -0.91 16.68 24.08
CA LEU A 172 -1.71 16.16 25.18
C LEU A 172 -1.82 14.65 25.02
N ALA A 173 -1.50 13.89 26.07
CA ALA A 173 -1.61 12.45 26.07
C ALA A 173 -2.60 11.98 27.13
N TRP A 174 -3.47 11.04 26.74
CA TRP A 174 -4.34 10.30 27.63
C TRP A 174 -4.00 8.82 27.54
N ARG A 175 -4.05 8.13 28.68
CA ARG A 175 -3.95 6.67 28.72
C ARG A 175 -5.36 6.10 28.82
N ILE A 176 -5.67 5.20 27.89
CA ILE A 176 -6.98 4.57 27.77
C ILE A 176 -6.80 3.07 27.90
N ALA A 177 -7.71 2.42 28.63
CA ALA A 177 -7.81 0.97 28.69
C ALA A 177 -9.06 0.50 27.96
N LEU A 178 -8.90 -0.49 27.09
CA LEU A 178 -10.01 -1.17 26.45
C LEU A 178 -10.45 -2.35 27.31
N HIS A 179 -11.74 -2.49 27.59
CA HIS A 179 -12.28 -3.58 28.43
C HIS A 179 -13.14 -4.57 27.64
N SER A 180 -13.79 -4.11 26.58
CA SER A 180 -14.57 -4.97 25.68
C SER A 180 -14.24 -4.67 24.22
N PRO A 181 -14.35 -5.66 23.32
CA PRO A 181 -14.24 -5.42 21.89
C PRO A 181 -15.47 -4.66 21.38
N GLY A 182 -15.26 -3.68 20.51
CA GLY A 182 -16.35 -2.88 19.95
C GLY A 182 -15.84 -1.65 19.20
N GLU A 183 -16.75 -0.97 18.52
CA GLU A 183 -16.51 0.37 17.97
C GLU A 183 -16.89 1.40 19.02
N TYR A 184 -15.92 2.25 19.40
CA TYR A 184 -16.09 3.29 20.41
C TYR A 184 -15.84 4.65 19.79
N ARG A 185 -16.63 5.65 20.16
CA ARG A 185 -16.40 7.05 19.74
C ARG A 185 -15.77 7.82 20.88
N LEU A 186 -14.65 8.48 20.56
CA LEU A 186 -13.98 9.39 21.47
C LEU A 186 -14.36 10.83 21.12
N ALA A 187 -14.91 11.55 22.09
CA ALA A 187 -15.17 12.98 21.96
C ALA A 187 -14.05 13.76 22.66
N LEU A 188 -13.39 14.64 21.91
CA LEU A 188 -12.46 15.61 22.46
C LEU A 188 -13.20 16.92 22.69
N SER A 189 -13.39 17.31 23.95
CA SER A 189 -13.85 18.64 24.33
C SER A 189 -12.65 19.51 24.66
N TYR A 190 -12.58 20.70 24.05
CA TYR A 190 -11.58 21.73 24.33
C TYR A 190 -12.30 23.05 24.62
N GLU A 191 -11.83 23.79 25.62
CA GLU A 191 -12.25 25.19 25.91
C GLU A 191 -11.21 26.19 25.40
#